data_AF-A0A430RVG8-F1
#
_entry.id   AF-A0A430RVG8-F1
#
_cell.length_a   1.000
_cell.length_b   1.000
_cell.length_c   1.000
_cell.angle_alpha   90.00
_cell.angle_beta   90.00
_cell.angle_gamma   90.00
#
_symmetry.space_group_name_H-M   'P 1'
#
loop_
_entity.id
_entity.type
_entity.pdbx_description
1 polymer ?
#
loop_
_entity_poly.entity_id
_entity_poly.type
_entity_poly.pdbx_seq_one_letter_code
_entity_poly.pdbx_strand_id
1 'polypeptide(L)'
;MREATVERATAETWVRVRLGLDGPPGGKVATGLPFLDHMLLQLQRHGRFLLEVEARGDLEVDVHHLVEDVGITLGQALKEALREGVGVERYAEAFAPMDETLVLCVLDLSGRPHLEYRPEEWPVVGEAGGVNHYHLREFLRGLVNHGRLTLHLRLLSGREAHHVVEASFKALARALHRATRITGEELPSTKGVL
;
A
#
# COMPACT_ATOMS: atom_id res chain seq x y z
N MET A 1 -8.92 -16.88 -9.94
CA MET A 1 -8.51 -15.46 -9.93
C MET A 1 -8.19 -15.08 -8.49
N ARG A 2 -7.05 -14.43 -8.25
CA ARG A 2 -6.66 -13.95 -6.92
C ARG A 2 -7.34 -12.62 -6.63
N GLU A 3 -8.36 -12.66 -5.79
CA GLU A 3 -9.21 -11.52 -5.45
C GLU A 3 -9.78 -11.71 -4.04
N ALA A 4 -9.97 -10.61 -3.31
CA ALA A 4 -10.61 -10.59 -2.00
C ALA A 4 -11.44 -9.32 -1.79
N THR A 5 -12.45 -9.40 -0.94
CA THR A 5 -13.21 -8.24 -0.45
C THR A 5 -13.24 -8.28 1.07
N VAL A 6 -12.74 -7.23 1.70
CA VAL A 6 -12.68 -7.11 3.16
C VAL A 6 -13.45 -5.86 3.58
N GLU A 7 -14.19 -5.97 4.66
CA GLU A 7 -14.91 -4.87 5.30
C GLU A 7 -14.52 -4.79 6.77
N ARG A 8 -14.28 -3.58 7.26
CA ARG A 8 -13.89 -3.29 8.64
C ARG A 8 -14.70 -2.10 9.14
N ALA A 9 -15.28 -2.24 10.33
CA ALA A 9 -16.07 -1.19 10.98
C ALA A 9 -15.62 -1.01 12.43
N THR A 10 -15.42 0.24 12.85
CA THR A 10 -15.16 0.65 14.23
C THR A 10 -16.12 1.79 14.61
N ALA A 11 -15.92 2.37 15.80
CA ALA A 11 -16.64 3.58 16.17
C ALA A 11 -16.14 4.83 15.42
N GLU A 12 -14.93 4.78 14.84
CA GLU A 12 -14.24 5.90 14.19
C GLU A 12 -14.40 5.83 12.67
N THR A 13 -14.32 4.62 12.09
CA THR A 13 -14.33 4.43 10.63
C THR A 13 -15.16 3.24 10.17
N TRP A 14 -15.55 3.29 8.90
CA TRP A 14 -16.02 2.14 8.14
C TRP A 14 -15.24 2.10 6.82
N VAL A 15 -14.64 0.96 6.49
CA VAL A 15 -13.78 0.78 5.32
C VAL A 15 -14.12 -0.54 4.64
N ARG A 16 -14.31 -0.50 3.32
CA ARG A 16 -14.47 -1.66 2.46
C ARG A 16 -13.46 -1.61 1.32
N VAL A 17 -12.68 -2.67 1.17
CA VAL A 17 -11.69 -2.82 0.09
C VAL A 17 -11.98 -4.09 -0.70
N ARG A 18 -12.05 -3.97 -2.03
CA ARG A 18 -12.00 -5.10 -2.96
C ARG A 18 -10.72 -5.00 -3.78
N LEU A 19 -9.91 -6.05 -3.76
CA LEU A 19 -8.62 -6.11 -4.42
C LEU A 19 -8.53 -7.36 -5.30
N GLY A 20 -8.19 -7.17 -6.59
CA GLY A 20 -7.89 -8.24 -7.54
C GLY A 20 -6.49 -8.10 -8.13
N LEU A 21 -5.69 -9.16 -8.05
CA LEU A 21 -4.27 -9.18 -8.45
C LEU A 21 -4.07 -9.58 -9.93
N ASP A 22 -4.99 -10.38 -10.47
CA ASP A 22 -4.90 -11.00 -11.81
C ASP A 22 -5.90 -10.44 -12.83
N GLY A 23 -6.93 -9.73 -12.36
CA GLY A 23 -8.01 -9.21 -13.18
C GLY A 23 -7.64 -7.95 -13.96
N PRO A 24 -8.53 -7.46 -14.85
CA PRO A 24 -8.33 -6.17 -15.50
C PRO A 24 -8.22 -5.06 -14.44
N PRO A 25 -7.26 -4.12 -14.58
CA PRO A 25 -7.11 -3.03 -13.64
C PRO A 25 -8.31 -2.07 -13.70
N GLY A 26 -8.64 -1.46 -12.57
CA GLY A 26 -9.74 -0.51 -12.45
C GLY A 26 -10.37 -0.56 -11.07
N GLY A 27 -11.63 -0.11 -10.97
CA GLY A 27 -12.36 0.01 -9.71
C GLY A 27 -12.52 1.47 -9.27
N LYS A 28 -13.41 1.69 -8.31
CA LYS A 28 -13.77 3.03 -7.81
C LYS A 28 -13.18 3.24 -6.43
N VAL A 29 -12.58 4.41 -6.21
CA VAL A 29 -12.06 4.84 -4.92
C VAL A 29 -12.90 6.03 -4.43
N ALA A 30 -13.38 5.95 -3.19
CA ALA A 30 -14.10 7.02 -2.51
C ALA A 30 -13.93 6.86 -0.98
N THR A 31 -12.93 7.52 -0.41
CA THR A 31 -12.65 7.50 1.05
C THR A 31 -13.24 8.70 1.78
N GLY A 32 -13.68 9.72 1.04
CA GLY A 32 -14.05 11.02 1.61
C GLY A 32 -12.86 11.95 1.85
N LEU A 33 -11.62 11.47 1.70
CA LEU A 33 -10.39 12.25 1.78
C LEU A 33 -9.73 12.35 0.39
N PRO A 34 -9.89 13.46 -0.35
CA PRO A 34 -9.52 13.53 -1.77
C PRO A 34 -8.05 13.22 -2.08
N PHE A 35 -7.12 13.57 -1.19
CA PHE A 35 -5.71 13.27 -1.41
C PHE A 35 -5.40 11.78 -1.21
N LEU A 36 -6.03 11.11 -0.24
CA LEU A 36 -5.93 9.66 -0.08
C LEU A 36 -6.56 8.93 -1.28
N ASP A 37 -7.68 9.43 -1.80
CA ASP A 37 -8.29 8.90 -3.03
C ASP A 37 -7.31 8.94 -4.20
N HIS A 38 -6.62 10.08 -4.39
CA HIS A 38 -5.58 10.23 -5.41
C HIS A 38 -4.44 9.22 -5.21
N MET A 39 -3.97 9.00 -3.98
CA MET A 39 -2.90 8.04 -3.68
C MET A 39 -3.31 6.58 -3.96
N LEU A 40 -4.53 6.19 -3.59
CA LEU A 40 -5.06 4.86 -3.91
C LEU A 40 -5.27 4.68 -5.42
N LEU A 41 -5.59 5.74 -6.16
CA LEU A 41 -5.62 5.70 -7.63
C LEU A 41 -4.22 5.53 -8.23
N GLN A 42 -3.17 6.10 -7.61
CA GLN A 42 -1.78 5.80 -8.01
C GLN A 42 -1.46 4.32 -7.78
N LEU A 43 -1.88 3.76 -6.65
CA LEU A 43 -1.72 2.35 -6.33
C LEU A 43 -2.43 1.45 -7.36
N GLN A 44 -3.69 1.75 -7.69
CA GLN A 44 -4.46 1.05 -8.70
C GLN A 44 -3.78 1.11 -10.08
N ARG A 45 -3.42 2.33 -10.53
CA ARG A 45 -2.87 2.60 -11.87
C ARG A 45 -1.51 1.94 -12.08
N HIS A 46 -0.59 2.13 -11.15
CA HIS A 46 0.78 1.65 -11.27
C HIS A 46 0.95 0.20 -10.81
N GLY A 47 0.04 -0.28 -9.96
CA GLY A 47 -0.05 -1.67 -9.52
C GLY A 47 -0.75 -2.59 -10.53
N ARG A 48 -1.51 -2.00 -11.47
CA ARG A 48 -2.38 -2.72 -12.40
C ARG A 48 -3.33 -3.68 -11.68
N PHE A 49 -3.92 -3.20 -10.61
CA PHE A 49 -4.86 -3.95 -9.79
C PHE A 49 -6.30 -3.53 -10.08
N LEU A 50 -7.23 -4.48 -9.92
CA LEU A 50 -8.59 -4.11 -9.56
C LEU A 50 -8.53 -3.62 -8.11
N LEU A 51 -8.87 -2.37 -7.86
CA LEU A 51 -8.93 -1.78 -6.53
C LEU A 51 -10.20 -0.94 -6.41
N GLU A 52 -11.14 -1.42 -5.62
CA GLU A 52 -12.31 -0.64 -5.18
C GLU A 52 -12.17 -0.35 -3.69
N VAL A 53 -12.34 0.91 -3.30
CA VAL A 53 -12.28 1.34 -1.90
C VAL A 53 -13.46 2.27 -1.63
N GLU A 54 -14.28 1.91 -0.66
CA GLU A 54 -15.26 2.81 -0.06
C GLU A 54 -14.89 2.98 1.41
N ALA A 55 -14.75 4.22 1.87
CA ALA A 55 -14.47 4.48 3.27
C ALA A 55 -15.19 5.73 3.77
N ARG A 56 -15.43 5.75 5.08
CA ARG A 56 -15.95 6.89 5.84
C ARG A 56 -15.25 6.90 7.19
N GLY A 57 -14.94 8.08 7.70
CA GLY A 57 -14.28 8.25 8.99
C GLY A 57 -14.59 9.60 9.61
N ASP A 58 -14.12 9.78 10.83
CA ASP A 58 -14.21 10.96 11.68
C ASP A 58 -13.22 12.07 11.26
N LEU A 59 -13.31 12.51 10.00
CA LEU A 59 -12.42 13.53 9.42
C LEU A 59 -12.46 14.89 10.13
N GLU A 60 -13.50 15.15 10.93
CA GLU A 60 -13.59 16.31 11.81
C GLU A 60 -12.61 16.28 13.00
N VAL A 61 -12.09 15.09 13.35
CA VAL A 61 -11.05 14.90 14.36
C VAL A 61 -9.67 15.07 13.72
N ASP A 62 -9.33 14.16 12.80
CA ASP A 62 -8.10 14.15 12.00
C ASP A 62 -8.21 13.10 10.87
N VAL A 63 -7.30 13.12 9.89
CA VAL A 63 -7.19 12.11 8.83
C VAL A 63 -6.63 10.77 9.32
N HIS A 64 -6.06 10.72 10.53
CA HIS A 64 -5.29 9.60 11.06
C HIS A 64 -6.03 8.26 11.00
N HIS A 65 -7.20 8.17 11.66
CA HIS A 65 -7.95 6.92 11.76
C HIS A 65 -8.34 6.38 10.39
N LEU A 66 -8.82 7.27 9.50
CA LEU A 66 -9.19 6.88 8.14
C LEU A 66 -7.98 6.35 7.35
N VAL A 67 -6.84 7.05 7.39
CA VAL A 67 -5.62 6.65 6.65
C VAL A 67 -5.08 5.31 7.17
N GLU A 68 -5.01 5.15 8.50
CA GLU A 68 -4.59 3.90 9.14
C GLU A 68 -5.52 2.73 8.75
N ASP A 69 -6.83 2.92 8.91
CA ASP A 69 -7.81 1.85 8.73
C ASP A 69 -7.97 1.43 7.26
N VAL A 70 -7.75 2.35 6.31
CA VAL A 70 -7.60 2.01 4.89
C VAL A 70 -6.36 1.15 4.67
N GLY A 71 -5.22 1.49 5.28
CA GLY A 71 -4.00 0.69 5.23
C GLY A 71 -4.21 -0.72 5.78
N ILE A 72 -4.84 -0.85 6.95
CA ILE A 72 -5.21 -2.13 7.59
C ILE A 72 -6.06 -2.98 6.64
N THR A 73 -7.16 -2.42 6.16
CA THR A 73 -8.17 -3.15 5.37
C THR A 73 -7.58 -3.58 4.01
N LEU A 74 -6.74 -2.74 3.40
CA LEU A 74 -6.00 -3.10 2.19
C LEU A 74 -4.98 -4.23 2.46
N GLY A 75 -4.28 -4.22 3.60
CA GLY A 75 -3.39 -5.30 4.00
C GLY A 75 -4.12 -6.63 4.16
N GLN A 76 -5.28 -6.63 4.81
CA GLN A 76 -6.14 -7.82 4.93
C GLN A 76 -6.56 -8.34 3.54
N ALA A 77 -7.05 -7.45 2.66
CA ALA A 77 -7.45 -7.83 1.31
C ALA A 77 -6.28 -8.39 0.48
N LEU A 78 -5.07 -7.82 0.62
CA LEU A 78 -3.86 -8.33 -0.02
C LEU A 78 -3.51 -9.74 0.46
N LYS A 79 -3.52 -9.96 1.78
CA LYS A 79 -3.27 -11.28 2.39
C LYS A 79 -4.25 -12.33 1.86
N GLU A 80 -5.54 -12.02 1.87
CA GLU A 80 -6.59 -12.93 1.41
C GLU A 80 -6.50 -13.21 -0.10
N ALA A 81 -6.23 -12.18 -0.91
CA ALA A 81 -6.07 -12.34 -2.36
C ALA A 81 -4.82 -13.19 -2.70
N LEU A 82 -3.72 -13.04 -1.93
CA LEU A 82 -2.48 -13.80 -2.14
C LEU A 82 -2.59 -15.28 -1.76
N ARG A 83 -3.44 -15.62 -0.78
CA ARG A 83 -3.61 -16.98 -0.27
C ARG A 83 -2.26 -17.53 0.24
N GLU A 84 -1.86 -18.72 -0.23
CA GLU A 84 -0.60 -19.36 0.12
C GLU A 84 0.63 -18.75 -0.59
N GLY A 85 0.43 -17.89 -1.60
CA GLY A 85 1.55 -17.30 -2.35
C GLY A 85 2.29 -18.29 -3.24
N VAL A 86 1.67 -19.38 -3.66
CA VAL A 86 2.28 -20.35 -4.59
C VAL A 86 2.55 -19.68 -5.95
N GLY A 87 3.78 -19.87 -6.46
CA GLY A 87 4.20 -19.40 -7.78
C GLY A 87 4.47 -17.90 -7.90
N VAL A 88 4.27 -17.11 -6.84
CA VAL A 88 4.51 -15.66 -6.89
C VAL A 88 6.00 -15.35 -6.95
N GLU A 89 6.37 -14.23 -7.58
CA GLU A 89 7.75 -13.73 -7.61
C GLU A 89 8.32 -13.48 -6.20
N ARG A 90 7.43 -13.16 -5.25
CA ARG A 90 7.68 -12.95 -3.81
C ARG A 90 8.46 -11.68 -3.48
N TYR A 91 9.58 -11.45 -4.15
CA TYR A 91 10.43 -10.28 -3.94
C TYR A 91 10.27 -9.28 -5.07
N ALA A 92 10.26 -8.00 -4.74
CA ALA A 92 10.41 -6.97 -5.76
C ALA A 92 10.90 -5.65 -5.17
N GLU A 93 11.58 -4.91 -6.03
CA GLU A 93 11.96 -3.53 -5.83
C GLU A 93 11.37 -2.63 -6.92
N ALA A 94 11.15 -1.37 -6.58
CA ALA A 94 10.83 -0.34 -7.54
C ALA A 94 11.31 1.03 -7.07
N PHE A 95 11.84 1.80 -8.01
CA PHE A 95 12.09 3.22 -7.86
C PHE A 95 10.94 4.00 -8.50
N ALA A 96 10.56 5.13 -7.89
CA ALA A 96 9.67 6.08 -8.52
C ALA A 96 10.12 7.50 -8.21
N PRO A 97 10.34 8.34 -9.24
CA PRO A 97 10.53 9.76 -9.07
C PRO A 97 9.19 10.52 -9.09
N MET A 98 9.21 11.71 -8.50
CA MET A 98 8.26 12.80 -8.75
C MET A 98 9.02 14.10 -8.56
N ASP A 99 9.29 14.80 -9.67
CA ASP A 99 10.11 16.01 -9.72
C ASP A 99 11.46 15.83 -8.99
N GLU A 100 11.70 16.57 -7.90
CA GLU A 100 12.93 16.48 -7.11
C GLU A 100 13.00 15.25 -6.20
N THR A 101 11.88 14.55 -6.03
CA THR A 101 11.74 13.42 -5.14
C THR A 101 12.05 12.10 -5.84
N LEU A 102 12.81 11.22 -5.18
CA LEU A 102 13.09 9.85 -5.59
C LEU A 102 12.89 8.89 -4.42
N VAL A 103 12.04 7.88 -4.59
CA VAL A 103 11.74 6.86 -3.57
C VAL A 103 12.08 5.46 -4.07
N LEU A 104 12.68 4.64 -3.21
CA LEU A 104 12.87 3.20 -3.36
C LEU A 104 11.89 2.45 -2.44
N CYS A 105 11.10 1.55 -3.01
CA CYS A 105 10.33 0.54 -2.27
C CYS A 105 10.90 -0.85 -2.57
N VAL A 106 11.16 -1.64 -1.54
CA VAL A 106 11.56 -3.06 -1.63
C VAL A 106 10.63 -3.88 -0.74
N LEU A 107 10.12 -4.99 -1.24
CA LEU A 107 9.23 -5.86 -0.45
C LEU A 107 9.51 -7.35 -0.63
N ASP A 108 9.19 -8.11 0.42
CA ASP A 108 9.17 -9.58 0.48
C ASP A 108 7.78 -10.00 0.97
N LEU A 109 7.04 -10.75 0.16
CA LEU A 109 5.76 -11.39 0.54
C LEU A 109 6.03 -12.56 1.50
N SER A 110 6.49 -12.20 2.69
CA SER A 110 7.31 -13.04 3.55
C SER A 110 6.53 -13.82 4.62
N GLY A 111 5.27 -13.44 4.83
CA GLY A 111 4.46 -13.83 6.00
C GLY A 111 4.83 -13.16 7.31
N ARG A 112 5.88 -12.32 7.32
CA ARG A 112 6.43 -11.65 8.50
C ARG A 112 6.23 -10.14 8.38
N PRO A 113 5.42 -9.52 9.26
CA PRO A 113 5.21 -8.08 9.21
C PRO A 113 6.47 -7.35 9.67
N HIS A 114 7.00 -6.48 8.82
CA HIS A 114 8.10 -5.58 9.15
C HIS A 114 8.09 -4.36 8.22
N LEU A 115 8.13 -3.17 8.80
CA LEU A 115 8.22 -1.90 8.07
C LEU A 115 9.52 -1.20 8.47
N GLU A 116 10.42 -1.05 7.50
CA GLU A 116 11.55 -0.13 7.61
C GLU A 116 11.20 1.15 6.85
N TYR A 117 10.97 2.24 7.57
CA TYR A 117 10.47 3.50 7.02
C TYR A 117 11.50 4.61 7.21
N ARG A 118 12.14 5.05 6.13
CA ARG A 118 13.19 6.10 6.17
C ARG A 118 12.86 7.47 5.56
N PRO A 119 11.62 7.81 5.12
CA PRO A 119 11.29 9.21 4.89
C PRO A 119 11.39 10.10 6.14
N GLU A 120 11.28 9.51 7.35
CA GLU A 120 11.42 10.25 8.63
C GLU A 120 12.86 10.73 8.92
N GLU A 121 13.86 10.22 8.19
CA GLU A 121 15.25 10.70 8.29
C GLU A 121 15.47 12.00 7.48
N TRP A 122 14.48 12.47 6.72
CA TRP A 122 14.57 13.61 5.82
C TRP A 122 13.74 14.80 6.31
N PRO A 123 14.16 16.06 5.99
CA PRO A 123 13.39 17.25 6.33
C PRO A 123 12.25 17.46 5.33
N VAL A 124 11.26 16.56 5.35
CA VAL A 124 10.04 16.68 4.55
C VAL A 124 9.16 17.79 5.13
N VAL A 125 8.62 18.66 4.28
CA VAL A 125 7.91 19.88 4.66
C VAL A 125 6.49 19.86 4.13
N GLY A 126 5.56 20.27 4.99
CA GLY A 126 4.17 20.49 4.63
C GLY A 126 3.30 19.23 4.69
N GLU A 127 2.14 19.35 4.07
CA GLU A 127 1.14 18.30 3.93
C GLU A 127 0.36 18.54 2.64
N ALA A 128 -0.30 17.50 2.14
CA ALA A 128 -1.19 17.56 0.99
C ALA A 128 -2.55 17.00 1.38
N GLY A 129 -3.57 17.86 1.43
CA GLY A 129 -4.91 17.48 1.87
C GLY A 129 -4.94 16.83 3.26
N GLY A 130 -4.19 17.37 4.23
CA GLY A 130 -4.05 16.81 5.58
C GLY A 130 -3.09 15.61 5.70
N VAL A 131 -2.57 15.08 4.59
CA VAL A 131 -1.69 13.91 4.60
C VAL A 131 -0.23 14.34 4.46
N ASN A 132 0.64 13.79 5.31
CA ASN A 132 2.09 13.98 5.24
C ASN A 132 2.81 12.63 5.41
N HIS A 133 4.13 12.65 5.59
CA HIS A 133 4.90 11.41 5.73
C HIS A 133 4.53 10.59 6.99
N TYR A 134 3.99 11.21 8.04
CA TYR A 134 3.57 10.49 9.24
C TYR A 134 2.34 9.64 8.90
N HIS A 135 1.34 10.22 8.26
CA HIS A 135 0.14 9.51 7.79
C HIS A 135 0.50 8.41 6.77
N LEU A 136 1.48 8.64 5.89
CA LEU A 136 2.02 7.59 5.01
C LEU A 136 2.60 6.42 5.81
N ARG A 137 3.39 6.69 6.87
CA ARG A 137 3.94 5.64 7.73
C ARG A 137 2.83 4.80 8.35
N GLU A 138 1.76 5.43 8.83
CA GLU A 138 0.63 4.74 9.45
C GLU A 138 -0.15 3.88 8.46
N PHE A 139 -0.43 4.39 7.26
CA PHE A 139 -0.98 3.60 6.16
C PHE A 139 -0.13 2.35 5.87
N LEU A 140 1.19 2.53 5.72
CA LEU A 140 2.11 1.43 5.41
C LEU A 140 2.24 0.44 6.56
N ARG A 141 2.20 0.91 7.81
CA ARG A 141 2.23 0.05 9.00
C ARG A 141 0.99 -0.82 9.06
N GLY A 142 -0.19 -0.26 8.81
CA GLY A 142 -1.43 -1.03 8.67
C GLY A 142 -1.34 -2.07 7.55
N LEU A 143 -0.90 -1.65 6.36
CA LEU A 143 -0.72 -2.54 5.21
C LEU A 143 0.23 -3.71 5.52
N VAL A 144 1.39 -3.42 6.10
CA VAL A 144 2.44 -4.40 6.42
C VAL A 144 2.01 -5.38 7.49
N ASN A 145 1.41 -4.88 8.57
CA ASN A 145 1.00 -5.70 9.70
C ASN A 145 -0.08 -6.70 9.29
N HIS A 146 -1.07 -6.25 8.50
CA HIS A 146 -2.21 -7.07 8.13
C HIS A 146 -2.01 -7.84 6.82
N GLY A 147 -1.18 -7.32 5.91
CA GLY A 147 -0.70 -8.04 4.73
C GLY A 147 0.35 -9.11 5.05
N ARG A 148 0.98 -9.02 6.23
CA ARG A 148 2.05 -9.91 6.70
C ARG A 148 3.20 -10.01 5.69
N LEU A 149 3.78 -8.87 5.36
CA LEU A 149 4.90 -8.75 4.42
C LEU A 149 6.01 -7.88 5.01
N THR A 150 7.23 -8.03 4.51
CA THR A 150 8.34 -7.15 4.85
C THR A 150 8.38 -6.03 3.81
N LEU A 151 8.48 -4.77 4.24
CA LEU A 151 8.56 -3.61 3.36
C LEU A 151 9.66 -2.66 3.84
N HIS A 152 10.53 -2.26 2.91
CA HIS A 152 11.49 -1.18 3.10
C HIS A 152 11.13 -0.02 2.18
N LEU A 153 10.92 1.16 2.75
CA LEU A 153 10.70 2.39 1.99
C LEU A 153 11.82 3.38 2.32
N ARG A 154 12.55 3.83 1.30
CA ARG A 154 13.64 4.80 1.42
C ARG A 154 13.40 5.99 0.52
N LEU A 155 13.40 7.18 1.12
CA LEU A 155 13.54 8.43 0.39
C LEU A 155 15.02 8.65 0.07
N LEU A 156 15.34 8.93 -1.19
CA LEU A 156 16.70 9.12 -1.69
C LEU A 156 16.98 10.58 -2.06
N SER A 157 15.95 11.32 -2.43
CA SER A 157 15.91 12.77 -2.57
C SER A 157 14.45 13.22 -2.46
N GLY A 158 14.20 14.47 -2.11
CA GLY A 158 12.85 15.01 -1.98
C GLY A 158 12.67 15.83 -0.70
N ARG A 159 11.74 16.78 -0.73
CA ARG A 159 11.39 17.59 0.46
C ARG A 159 9.91 17.93 0.55
N GLU A 160 9.21 18.03 -0.55
CA GLU A 160 7.81 18.43 -0.53
C GLU A 160 6.93 17.21 -0.19
N ALA A 161 5.97 17.38 0.73
CA ALA A 161 5.18 16.28 1.28
C ALA A 161 4.30 15.57 0.22
N HIS A 162 3.66 16.30 -0.69
CA HIS A 162 2.94 15.70 -1.82
C HIS A 162 3.87 14.80 -2.62
N HIS A 163 5.01 15.31 -3.07
CA HIS A 163 5.95 14.61 -3.95
C HIS A 163 6.48 13.34 -3.28
N VAL A 164 6.83 13.41 -2.00
CA VAL A 164 7.27 12.27 -1.19
C VAL A 164 6.18 11.21 -1.07
N VAL A 165 4.95 11.60 -0.74
CA VAL A 165 3.86 10.64 -0.55
C VAL A 165 3.49 9.99 -1.89
N GLU A 166 3.33 10.77 -2.95
CA GLU A 166 2.94 10.25 -4.27
C GLU A 166 4.02 9.33 -4.89
N ALA A 167 5.30 9.72 -4.81
CA ALA A 167 6.40 8.87 -5.26
C ALA A 167 6.44 7.55 -4.46
N SER A 168 6.14 7.59 -3.16
CA SER A 168 6.07 6.40 -2.32
C SER A 168 4.96 5.45 -2.74
N PHE A 169 3.76 5.95 -3.01
CA PHE A 169 2.65 5.14 -3.53
C PHE A 169 2.97 4.55 -4.91
N LYS A 170 3.60 5.32 -5.81
CA LYS A 170 4.05 4.83 -7.13
C LYS A 170 5.08 3.71 -7.01
N ALA A 171 6.08 3.87 -6.15
CA ALA A 171 7.10 2.84 -5.90
C ALA A 171 6.48 1.58 -5.30
N LEU A 172 5.64 1.74 -4.27
CA LEU A 172 4.89 0.65 -3.64
C LEU A 172 4.07 -0.13 -4.66
N ALA A 173 3.31 0.57 -5.49
CA ALA A 173 2.43 -0.04 -6.48
C ALA A 173 3.19 -0.91 -7.48
N ARG A 174 4.31 -0.42 -8.00
CA ARG A 174 5.16 -1.14 -8.95
C ARG A 174 5.84 -2.34 -8.29
N ALA A 175 6.29 -2.21 -7.05
CA ALA A 175 6.88 -3.32 -6.29
C ALA A 175 5.84 -4.41 -6.01
N LEU A 176 4.64 -4.04 -5.51
CA LEU A 176 3.54 -4.99 -5.27
C LEU A 176 3.12 -5.66 -6.57
N HIS A 177 3.03 -4.92 -7.67
CA HIS A 177 2.72 -5.49 -8.97
C HIS A 177 3.69 -6.63 -9.30
N ARG A 178 5.00 -6.37 -9.27
CA ARG A 178 6.03 -7.37 -9.59
C ARG A 178 6.00 -8.56 -8.63
N ALA A 179 6.04 -8.30 -7.33
CA ALA A 179 6.13 -9.36 -6.31
C ALA A 179 4.93 -10.30 -6.32
N THR A 180 3.75 -9.80 -6.71
CA THR A 180 2.53 -10.60 -6.78
C THR A 180 2.38 -11.35 -8.09
N ARG A 181 3.22 -11.15 -9.12
CA ARG A 181 3.10 -11.89 -10.40
C ARG A 181 3.44 -13.36 -10.21
N ILE A 182 2.71 -14.22 -10.91
CA ILE A 182 3.04 -15.64 -11.02
C ILE A 182 4.16 -15.78 -12.04
N THR A 183 5.32 -16.23 -11.59
CA THR A 183 6.52 -16.43 -12.40
C THR A 183 7.09 -17.85 -12.26
N GLY A 184 6.56 -18.64 -11.33
CA GLY A 184 6.89 -20.06 -11.15
C GLY A 184 5.68 -20.90 -10.77
N GLU A 185 5.92 -22.18 -10.50
CA GLU A 185 4.88 -23.16 -10.14
C GLU A 185 4.91 -23.56 -8.66
N GLU A 186 6.06 -23.35 -8.00
CA GLU A 186 6.29 -23.79 -6.61
C GLU A 186 6.10 -22.64 -5.61
N LEU A 187 5.94 -23.01 -4.33
CA LEU A 187 6.02 -22.04 -3.25
C LEU A 187 7.46 -21.50 -3.16
N PRO A 188 7.70 -20.19 -3.26
CA PRO A 188 9.04 -19.60 -3.24
C PRO A 188 9.60 -19.52 -1.81
N SER A 189 9.63 -20.64 -1.07
CA SER A 189 10.08 -20.74 0.32
C SER A 189 10.76 -22.08 0.60
N THR A 190 12.01 -22.04 1.07
CA THR A 190 12.75 -23.24 1.50
C THR A 190 12.16 -23.91 2.74
N LYS A 191 11.29 -23.22 3.47
CA LYS A 191 10.62 -23.74 4.67
C LYS A 191 9.31 -24.48 4.36
N GLY A 192 8.84 -24.45 3.11
CA GLY A 192 7.54 -25.01 2.73
C GLY A 192 6.32 -24.21 3.20
N VAL A 193 6.52 -22.99 3.74
CA VAL A 193 5.45 -22.08 4.18
C VAL A 193 5.89 -20.62 4.06
N LEU A 194 4.93 -19.71 3.85
CA LEU A 194 5.07 -18.25 3.92
C LEU A 194 4.15 -17.68 5.01
#